data_AF-A0A285MD72-F1
#
_entry.id   AF-A0A285MD72-F1
#
_cell.length_a   1.000
_cell.length_b   1.000
_cell.length_c   1.000
_cell.angle_alpha   90.00
_cell.angle_beta   90.00
_cell.angle_gamma   90.00
#
_symmetry.space_group_name_H-M   'P 1'
#
loop_
_entity.id
_entity.type
_entity.pdbx_description
1 polymer ?
#
loop_
_entity_poly.entity_id
_entity_poly.type
_entity_poly.pdbx_seq_one_letter_code
_entity_poly.pdbx_strand_id
1 'polypeptide(L)'
;MRYFLWFFLLIQYSLFAQERPQLFFREDFKETPAEIPVGQNHINNTDVVIKLYGEDSGQIKKSHHDTPKDDPHYVWSGLCRSTWVVTLKHRSKQVDLSEFGKIKWRSKQSGFRHLRIVLKLADGTWLVSDVSDGPSTDWRVREFNISDIKWKVLDMQLIAETKPIQNPDLTKVEAIGWTDLMIGGNSDACSRLDWIEVYGFAMDE
;
A
#
# COMPACT_ATOMS: atom_id res chain seq x y z
N MET A 1 -9.16 -71.97 18.17
CA MET A 1 -10.08 -70.84 17.91
C MET A 1 -9.28 -69.55 18.14
N ARG A 2 -8.91 -68.85 17.07
CA ARG A 2 -7.87 -67.80 17.10
C ARG A 2 -8.55 -66.49 16.67
N TYR A 3 -8.91 -65.65 17.64
CA TYR A 3 -9.57 -64.37 17.39
C TYR A 3 -8.52 -63.32 17.03
N PHE A 4 -8.60 -62.79 15.81
CA PHE A 4 -7.77 -61.72 15.30
C PHE A 4 -8.46 -60.40 15.65
N LEU A 5 -7.91 -59.65 16.61
CA LEU A 5 -8.43 -58.33 16.99
C LEU A 5 -7.83 -57.29 16.03
N TRP A 6 -8.64 -56.75 15.12
CA TRP A 6 -8.26 -55.61 14.27
C TRP A 6 -8.43 -54.31 15.06
N PHE A 7 -7.32 -53.66 15.41
CA PHE A 7 -7.33 -52.28 15.89
C PHE A 7 -7.47 -51.34 14.70
N PHE A 8 -8.64 -50.70 14.57
CA PHE A 8 -8.82 -49.57 13.66
C PHE A 8 -8.21 -48.32 14.30
N LEU A 9 -7.11 -47.82 13.73
CA LEU A 9 -6.52 -46.54 14.08
C LEU A 9 -7.31 -45.44 13.36
N LEU A 10 -8.16 -44.71 14.08
CA LEU A 10 -8.83 -43.51 13.57
C LEU A 10 -7.82 -42.35 13.54
N ILE A 11 -7.32 -42.01 12.36
CA ILE A 11 -6.50 -40.80 12.14
C ILE A 11 -7.46 -39.60 12.13
N GLN A 12 -7.48 -38.84 13.23
CA GLN A 12 -8.13 -37.53 13.26
C GLN A 12 -7.29 -36.54 12.45
N TYR A 13 -7.77 -36.19 11.27
CA TYR A 13 -7.28 -35.02 10.54
C TYR A 13 -7.87 -33.78 11.19
N SER A 14 -7.08 -33.08 12.01
CA SER A 14 -7.40 -31.72 12.42
C SER A 14 -7.31 -30.81 11.19
N LEU A 15 -8.46 -30.44 10.63
CA LEU A 15 -8.54 -29.35 9.66
C LEU A 15 -8.18 -28.05 10.39
N PHE A 16 -6.91 -27.66 10.34
CA PHE A 16 -6.53 -26.31 10.76
C PHE A 16 -7.18 -25.32 9.80
N ALA A 17 -8.03 -24.44 10.32
CA ALA A 17 -8.57 -23.34 9.55
C ALA A 17 -7.41 -22.49 9.04
N GLN A 18 -7.43 -22.14 7.75
CA GLN A 18 -6.42 -21.28 7.16
C GLN A 18 -6.45 -19.92 7.86
N GLU A 19 -5.36 -19.58 8.55
CA GLU A 19 -5.23 -18.30 9.24
C GLU A 19 -5.28 -17.16 8.22
N ARG A 20 -5.99 -16.09 8.56
CA ARG A 20 -6.13 -14.90 7.72
C ARG A 20 -5.47 -13.72 8.44
N PRO A 21 -4.67 -12.91 7.73
CA PRO A 21 -4.01 -11.78 8.35
C PRO A 21 -5.02 -10.76 8.88
N GLN A 22 -4.68 -10.15 10.01
CA GLN A 22 -5.45 -9.07 10.61
C GLN A 22 -5.02 -7.71 10.02
N LEU A 23 -5.71 -6.64 10.39
CA LEU A 23 -5.30 -5.28 10.06
C LEU A 23 -3.96 -4.98 10.72
N PHE A 24 -2.92 -4.78 9.91
CA PHE A 24 -1.60 -4.37 10.38
C PHE A 24 -1.58 -2.88 10.73
N PHE A 25 -2.04 -2.04 9.82
CA PHE A 25 -2.39 -0.65 10.12
C PHE A 25 -3.45 -0.11 9.15
N ARG A 26 -4.13 0.94 9.62
CA ARG A 26 -4.89 1.88 8.79
C ARG A 26 -4.28 3.26 8.95
N GLU A 27 -4.25 4.02 7.85
CA GLU A 27 -3.89 5.43 7.87
C GLU A 27 -4.98 6.25 7.17
N ASP A 28 -5.38 7.32 7.86
CA ASP A 28 -6.31 8.36 7.41
C ASP A 28 -5.62 9.72 7.62
N PHE A 29 -5.82 10.69 6.72
CA PHE A 29 -5.21 12.01 6.87
C PHE A 29 -6.07 12.93 7.73
N LYS A 30 -5.43 13.77 8.56
CA LYS A 30 -6.10 14.68 9.49
C LYS A 30 -6.96 15.72 8.78
N GLU A 31 -8.02 16.14 9.44
CA GLU A 31 -8.93 17.22 9.00
C GLU A 31 -8.35 18.64 9.23
N THR A 32 -7.13 18.88 8.75
CA THR A 32 -6.47 20.19 8.78
C THR A 32 -6.68 21.00 7.48
N PRO A 33 -6.27 22.26 7.40
CA PRO A 33 -6.13 22.95 6.12
C PRO A 33 -5.18 22.23 5.16
N ALA A 34 -5.26 22.60 3.88
CA ALA A 34 -4.36 22.09 2.86
C ALA A 34 -2.92 22.61 3.05
N GLU A 35 -1.92 21.74 2.88
CA GLU A 35 -0.51 22.05 3.15
C GLU A 35 0.43 21.30 2.20
N ILE A 36 1.57 21.91 1.89
CA ILE A 36 2.65 21.34 1.09
C ILE A 36 3.98 21.54 1.86
N PRO A 37 4.80 20.49 2.02
CA PRO A 37 4.52 19.09 1.69
C PRO A 37 3.54 18.44 2.69
N VAL A 38 2.89 17.35 2.29
CA VAL A 38 2.31 16.41 3.26
C VAL A 38 3.44 15.84 4.14
N GLY A 39 3.15 15.54 5.40
CA GLY A 39 4.18 15.19 6.38
C GLY A 39 3.59 14.55 7.63
N GLN A 40 4.45 14.24 8.60
CA GLN A 40 4.06 13.51 9.82
C GLN A 40 2.94 14.20 10.62
N ASN A 41 2.89 15.53 10.58
CA ASN A 41 1.83 16.33 11.20
C ASN A 41 0.43 16.03 10.63
N HIS A 42 0.34 15.46 9.42
CA HIS A 42 -0.90 15.21 8.69
C HIS A 42 -1.48 13.81 8.84
N ILE A 43 -0.74 12.86 9.42
CA ILE A 43 -1.21 11.48 9.61
C ILE A 43 -1.70 11.25 11.04
N ASN A 44 -2.72 10.40 11.21
CA ASN A 44 -3.34 10.13 12.51
C ASN A 44 -2.59 9.05 13.29
N ASN A 45 -2.01 8.07 12.59
CA ASN A 45 -1.38 6.94 13.23
C ASN A 45 0.01 7.30 13.79
N THR A 46 0.16 7.28 15.11
CA THR A 46 1.44 7.60 15.77
C THR A 46 2.49 6.51 15.57
N ASP A 47 2.10 5.29 15.25
CA ASP A 47 3.01 4.15 15.04
C ASP A 47 3.54 4.10 13.61
N VAL A 48 3.08 4.99 12.73
CA VAL A 48 3.47 5.06 11.33
C VAL A 48 4.30 6.32 11.05
N VAL A 49 5.29 6.16 10.17
CA VAL A 49 6.14 7.22 9.64
C VAL A 49 5.87 7.39 8.15
N ILE A 50 5.52 8.60 7.75
CA ILE A 50 5.40 8.97 6.34
C ILE A 50 6.74 9.45 5.78
N LYS A 51 7.07 9.05 4.54
CA LYS A 51 8.23 9.55 3.79
C LYS A 51 7.87 9.84 2.35
N LEU A 52 8.51 10.86 1.78
CA LEU A 52 8.36 11.29 0.40
C LEU A 52 9.67 11.09 -0.35
N TYR A 53 9.58 10.65 -1.60
CA TYR A 53 10.73 10.39 -2.47
C TYR A 53 10.49 10.94 -3.86
N GLY A 54 11.56 11.39 -4.51
CA GLY A 54 11.56 12.04 -5.82
C GLY A 54 12.03 13.48 -5.72
N GLU A 55 12.61 13.98 -6.81
CA GLU A 55 13.21 15.32 -6.88
C GLU A 55 12.20 16.41 -6.45
N ASP A 56 10.96 16.30 -6.92
CA ASP A 56 9.88 17.25 -6.63
C ASP A 56 8.81 16.67 -5.69
N SER A 57 9.20 15.69 -4.86
CA SER A 57 8.30 15.08 -3.88
C SER A 57 7.85 16.03 -2.77
N GLY A 58 8.57 17.14 -2.58
CA GLY A 58 8.14 18.25 -1.74
C GLY A 58 6.86 18.94 -2.21
N GLN A 59 6.38 18.68 -3.43
CA GLN A 59 5.10 19.20 -3.94
C GLN A 59 3.89 18.31 -3.67
N ILE A 60 4.10 17.13 -3.06
CA ILE A 60 3.01 16.25 -2.68
C ILE A 60 2.23 16.96 -1.56
N LYS A 61 0.95 17.16 -1.81
CA LYS A 61 0.09 18.02 -1.00
C LYS A 61 -0.83 17.18 -0.12
N LYS A 62 -1.05 17.63 1.12
CA LYS A 62 -2.25 17.27 1.86
C LYS A 62 -3.36 18.24 1.45
N SER A 63 -4.48 17.75 0.94
CA SER A 63 -5.54 18.59 0.37
C SER A 63 -6.92 18.19 0.86
N HIS A 64 -7.86 19.12 0.72
CA HIS A 64 -9.30 18.94 0.79
C HIS A 64 -9.96 20.11 0.04
N HIS A 65 -11.24 19.99 -0.30
CA HIS A 65 -12.06 21.14 -0.68
C HIS A 65 -13.14 21.36 0.37
N ASP A 66 -13.48 22.63 0.63
CA ASP A 66 -14.61 22.96 1.52
C ASP A 66 -15.97 22.61 0.89
N THR A 67 -16.00 22.29 -0.40
CA THR A 67 -17.21 21.88 -1.14
C THR A 67 -16.84 20.84 -2.21
N PRO A 68 -17.60 19.72 -2.30
CA PRO A 68 -18.75 19.37 -1.45
C PRO A 68 -18.32 19.04 -0.02
N LYS A 69 -19.26 19.10 0.94
CA LYS A 69 -18.95 18.96 2.38
C LYS A 69 -18.41 17.58 2.76
N ASP A 70 -18.58 16.59 1.90
CA ASP A 70 -18.14 15.21 2.06
C ASP A 70 -16.83 14.91 1.31
N ASP A 71 -16.14 15.93 0.77
CA ASP A 71 -14.81 15.74 0.19
C ASP A 71 -13.82 15.35 1.31
N PRO A 72 -13.07 14.24 1.14
CA PRO A 72 -12.17 13.77 2.19
C PRO A 72 -10.91 14.63 2.30
N HIS A 73 -10.08 14.30 3.30
CA HIS A 73 -8.72 14.80 3.40
C HIS A 73 -7.75 13.79 2.81
N TYR A 74 -7.03 14.18 1.76
CA TYR A 74 -6.27 13.24 0.94
C TYR A 74 -4.88 13.74 0.57
N VAL A 75 -4.01 12.80 0.20
CA VAL A 75 -2.73 13.08 -0.48
C VAL A 75 -2.98 13.33 -1.95
N TRP A 76 -2.35 14.36 -2.51
CA TRP A 76 -2.53 14.81 -3.88
C TRP A 76 -1.20 15.13 -4.59
N SER A 77 -1.03 14.62 -5.81
CA SER A 77 0.24 14.73 -6.57
C SER A 77 0.27 15.77 -7.68
N GLY A 78 -0.81 16.56 -7.86
CA GLY A 78 -0.98 17.34 -9.08
C GLY A 78 0.06 18.44 -9.34
N LEU A 79 0.85 18.84 -8.34
CA LEU A 79 1.93 19.82 -8.51
C LEU A 79 3.31 19.21 -8.76
N CYS A 80 3.49 17.90 -8.59
CA CYS A 80 4.80 17.26 -8.78
C CYS A 80 5.28 17.40 -10.24
N ARG A 81 6.50 17.86 -10.47
CA ARG A 81 7.15 18.01 -11.77
C ARG A 81 8.15 16.90 -12.08
N SER A 82 8.35 15.98 -11.13
CA SER A 82 9.04 14.71 -11.31
C SER A 82 8.12 13.55 -10.92
N THR A 83 8.54 12.33 -11.24
CA THR A 83 8.01 11.12 -10.61
C THR A 83 8.26 11.15 -9.10
N TRP A 84 7.39 10.47 -8.35
CA TRP A 84 7.31 10.62 -6.90
C TRP A 84 6.86 9.31 -6.23
N VAL A 85 7.20 9.10 -4.97
CA VAL A 85 6.70 8.00 -4.13
C VAL A 85 6.33 8.55 -2.75
N VAL A 86 5.23 8.08 -2.19
CA VAL A 86 4.93 8.21 -0.75
C VAL A 86 4.99 6.85 -0.12
N THR A 87 5.62 6.72 1.05
CA THR A 87 5.56 5.50 1.86
C THR A 87 5.12 5.76 3.27
N LEU A 88 4.53 4.72 3.86
CA LEU A 88 4.19 4.56 5.26
C LEU A 88 5.00 3.38 5.80
N LYS A 89 5.73 3.60 6.89
CA LYS A 89 6.51 2.58 7.60
C LYS A 89 6.05 2.52 9.05
N HIS A 90 5.71 1.33 9.54
CA HIS A 90 5.50 1.13 10.98
C HIS A 90 6.83 1.32 11.72
N ARG A 91 6.82 1.97 12.89
CA ARG A 91 8.02 2.39 13.61
C ARG A 91 8.86 1.21 14.09
N SER A 92 8.21 0.20 14.64
CA SER A 92 8.85 -0.92 15.35
C SER A 92 8.53 -2.30 14.77
N LYS A 93 7.82 -2.37 13.64
CA LYS A 93 7.38 -3.65 13.08
C LYS A 93 7.54 -3.68 11.58
N GLN A 94 7.85 -4.87 11.07
CA GLN A 94 7.68 -5.22 9.67
C GLN A 94 6.38 -6.01 9.51
N VAL A 95 5.99 -6.24 8.26
CA VAL A 95 4.81 -7.05 7.95
C VAL A 95 5.14 -8.13 6.95
N ASP A 96 4.63 -9.33 7.22
CA ASP A 96 4.57 -10.43 6.26
C ASP A 96 3.28 -10.29 5.44
N LEU A 97 3.46 -10.10 4.13
CA LEU A 97 2.38 -10.04 3.14
C LEU A 97 2.33 -11.28 2.23
N SER A 98 3.18 -12.28 2.47
CA SER A 98 3.31 -13.47 1.65
C SER A 98 2.09 -14.40 1.73
N GLU A 99 1.42 -14.43 2.88
CA GLU A 99 0.25 -15.27 3.12
C GLU A 99 -1.05 -14.46 3.22
N PHE A 100 -1.82 -14.43 2.13
CA PHE A 100 -3.13 -13.73 2.04
C PHE A 100 -3.09 -12.24 2.39
N GLY A 101 -1.93 -11.60 2.27
CA GLY A 101 -1.78 -10.16 2.47
C GLY A 101 -2.70 -9.37 1.55
N LYS A 102 -3.20 -8.24 2.04
CA LYS A 102 -4.09 -7.35 1.27
C LYS A 102 -3.76 -5.90 1.52
N ILE A 103 -3.93 -5.10 0.48
CA ILE A 103 -3.99 -3.64 0.60
C ILE A 103 -5.35 -3.18 0.13
N LYS A 104 -5.95 -2.27 0.88
CA LYS A 104 -7.23 -1.65 0.52
C LYS A 104 -7.12 -0.15 0.68
N TRP A 105 -7.66 0.61 -0.26
CA TRP A 105 -7.65 2.06 -0.16
C TRP A 105 -8.90 2.71 -0.73
N ARG A 106 -9.14 3.97 -0.38
CA ARG A 106 -10.08 4.85 -1.08
C ARG A 106 -9.33 5.91 -1.88
N SER A 107 -9.65 6.02 -3.16
CA SER A 107 -8.86 6.79 -4.12
C SER A 107 -9.73 7.42 -5.23
N LYS A 108 -9.20 8.45 -5.91
CA LYS A 108 -9.86 9.15 -7.02
C LYS A 108 -8.85 9.79 -7.97
N GLN A 109 -8.42 9.04 -8.98
CA GLN A 109 -7.41 9.52 -9.94
C GLN A 109 -8.05 10.33 -11.07
N SER A 110 -7.28 11.21 -11.70
CA SER A 110 -7.70 12.02 -12.85
C SER A 110 -6.68 11.94 -14.00
N GLY A 111 -7.16 12.14 -15.22
CA GLY A 111 -6.32 12.06 -16.42
C GLY A 111 -5.84 10.64 -16.69
N PHE A 112 -4.54 10.46 -16.96
CA PHE A 112 -3.93 9.14 -17.19
C PHE A 112 -3.24 8.57 -15.95
N ARG A 113 -3.57 9.05 -14.74
CA ARG A 113 -2.92 8.58 -13.51
C ARG A 113 -3.50 7.25 -13.05
N HIS A 114 -2.57 6.34 -12.74
CA HIS A 114 -2.84 4.97 -12.33
C HIS A 114 -2.00 4.68 -11.08
N LEU A 115 -2.63 4.69 -9.91
CA LEU A 115 -1.95 4.56 -8.64
C LEU A 115 -1.50 3.12 -8.41
N ARG A 116 -0.21 2.90 -8.18
CA ARG A 116 0.44 1.59 -7.99
C ARG A 116 0.88 1.44 -6.54
N ILE A 117 0.90 0.20 -6.07
CA ILE A 117 1.47 -0.16 -4.77
C ILE A 117 2.99 -0.16 -4.90
N VAL A 118 3.66 0.42 -3.91
CA VAL A 118 5.11 0.36 -3.72
C VAL A 118 5.41 -0.39 -2.44
N LEU A 119 6.37 -1.33 -2.48
CA LEU A 119 6.88 -1.99 -1.28
C LEU A 119 8.39 -1.76 -1.17
N LYS A 120 8.87 -1.57 0.05
CA LYS A 120 10.29 -1.69 0.38
C LYS A 120 10.49 -2.94 1.24
N LEU A 121 11.33 -3.86 0.78
CA LEU A 121 11.68 -5.07 1.51
C LEU A 121 12.83 -4.82 2.50
N ALA A 122 13.01 -5.72 3.47
CA ALA A 122 14.07 -5.63 4.48
C ALA A 122 15.50 -5.73 3.90
N ASP A 123 15.67 -6.36 2.74
CA ASP A 123 16.94 -6.42 2.03
C ASP A 123 17.28 -5.11 1.28
N GLY A 124 16.38 -4.13 1.30
CA GLY A 124 16.52 -2.85 0.60
C GLY A 124 15.94 -2.81 -0.80
N THR A 125 15.42 -3.93 -1.32
CA THR A 125 14.75 -4.00 -2.62
C THR A 125 13.47 -3.17 -2.61
N TRP A 126 13.27 -2.39 -3.67
CA TRP A 126 12.03 -1.66 -3.92
C TRP A 126 11.22 -2.31 -5.03
N LEU A 127 9.93 -2.47 -4.80
CA LEU A 127 9.00 -3.10 -5.71
C LEU A 127 7.88 -2.13 -6.10
N VAL A 128 7.38 -2.26 -7.33
CA VAL A 128 6.15 -1.61 -7.78
C VAL A 128 5.23 -2.63 -8.45
N SER A 129 3.94 -2.53 -8.16
CA SER A 129 2.92 -3.46 -8.66
C SER A 129 2.62 -3.28 -10.16
N ASP A 130 2.37 -4.39 -10.85
CA ASP A 130 1.85 -4.38 -12.22
C ASP A 130 0.38 -3.93 -12.30
N VAL A 131 -0.41 -4.28 -11.28
CA VAL A 131 -1.77 -3.76 -11.07
C VAL A 131 -1.75 -2.31 -10.58
N SER A 132 -2.79 -1.54 -10.92
CA SER A 132 -2.89 -0.12 -10.59
C SER A 132 -4.34 0.36 -10.51
N ASP A 133 -4.63 1.36 -9.68
CA ASP A 133 -5.94 2.00 -9.54
C ASP A 133 -6.07 3.21 -10.45
N GLY A 134 -6.89 3.07 -11.50
CA GLY A 134 -7.06 4.11 -12.52
C GLY A 134 -8.11 5.16 -12.18
N PRO A 135 -8.34 6.10 -13.12
CA PRO A 135 -9.28 7.21 -12.97
C PRO A 135 -10.71 6.80 -12.64
N SER A 136 -11.42 7.64 -11.90
CA SER A 136 -12.84 7.48 -11.59
C SER A 136 -13.55 8.82 -11.42
N THR A 137 -14.85 8.84 -11.70
CA THR A 137 -15.70 10.04 -11.49
C THR A 137 -15.86 10.36 -10.01
N ASP A 138 -15.90 9.31 -9.17
CA ASP A 138 -16.10 9.44 -7.73
C ASP A 138 -15.04 8.66 -6.93
N TRP A 139 -14.95 8.96 -5.64
CA TRP A 139 -14.14 8.24 -4.68
C TRP A 139 -14.61 6.79 -4.60
N ARG A 140 -13.68 5.86 -4.77
CA ARG A 140 -13.99 4.43 -4.70
C ARG A 140 -13.00 3.68 -3.85
N VAL A 141 -13.48 2.61 -3.24
CA VAL A 141 -12.67 1.69 -2.48
C VAL A 141 -12.20 0.57 -3.40
N ARG A 142 -10.91 0.24 -3.34
CA ARG A 142 -10.35 -0.90 -4.04
C ARG A 142 -9.50 -1.75 -3.11
N GLU A 143 -9.69 -3.06 -3.20
CA GLU A 143 -8.85 -4.07 -2.55
C GLU A 143 -7.92 -4.72 -3.57
N PHE A 144 -6.71 -5.04 -3.13
CA PHE A 144 -5.67 -5.75 -3.87
C PHE A 144 -5.23 -6.96 -3.05
N ASN A 145 -5.39 -8.15 -3.59
CA ASN A 145 -4.78 -9.36 -3.02
C ASN A 145 -3.30 -9.37 -3.42
N ILE A 146 -2.39 -9.40 -2.45
CA ILE A 146 -0.94 -9.34 -2.71
C ILE A 146 -0.46 -10.56 -3.50
N SER A 147 -1.07 -11.72 -3.29
CA SER A 147 -0.78 -12.97 -4.01
C SER A 147 -1.01 -12.89 -5.52
N ASP A 148 -1.85 -11.97 -5.98
CA ASP A 148 -2.25 -11.86 -7.39
C ASP A 148 -1.35 -10.86 -8.15
N ILE A 149 -0.45 -10.16 -7.44
CA ILE A 149 0.38 -9.09 -8.00
C ILE A 149 1.68 -9.67 -8.56
N LYS A 150 2.04 -9.21 -9.77
CA LYS A 150 3.40 -9.39 -10.29
C LYS A 150 4.19 -8.13 -10.02
N TRP A 151 5.43 -8.33 -9.58
CA TRP A 151 6.28 -7.24 -9.15
C TRP A 151 7.33 -6.91 -10.20
N LYS A 152 7.62 -5.62 -10.32
CA LYS A 152 8.82 -5.11 -10.97
C LYS A 152 9.70 -4.43 -9.94
N VAL A 153 11.01 -4.43 -10.17
CA VAL A 153 11.94 -3.61 -9.39
C VAL A 153 11.66 -2.15 -9.69
N LEU A 154 11.50 -1.33 -8.64
CA LEU A 154 11.40 0.11 -8.72
C LEU A 154 12.79 0.73 -8.53
N ASP A 155 13.30 1.39 -9.56
CA ASP A 155 14.50 2.21 -9.44
C ASP A 155 14.14 3.49 -8.67
N MET A 156 14.68 3.68 -7.47
CA MET A 156 14.35 4.84 -6.63
C MET A 156 15.11 6.12 -7.00
N GLN A 157 16.15 6.05 -7.84
CA GLN A 157 16.82 7.23 -8.38
C GLN A 157 15.97 7.85 -9.50
N LEU A 158 15.39 7.00 -10.36
CA LEU A 158 14.54 7.44 -11.47
C LEU A 158 13.05 7.52 -11.09
N ILE A 159 12.65 6.79 -10.05
CA ILE A 159 11.25 6.45 -9.73
C ILE A 159 10.55 5.94 -10.99
N ALA A 160 11.07 4.83 -11.48
CA ALA A 160 10.58 4.14 -12.66
C ALA A 160 10.67 2.63 -12.47
N GLU A 161 9.73 1.89 -13.04
CA GLU A 161 9.80 0.44 -13.05
C GLU A 161 10.90 -0.05 -14.00
N THR A 162 11.55 -1.14 -13.64
CA THR A 162 12.60 -1.75 -14.46
C THR A 162 12.22 -3.18 -14.82
N LYS A 163 13.03 -4.17 -14.41
CA LYS A 163 12.82 -5.57 -14.72
C LYS A 163 11.75 -6.20 -13.81
N PRO A 164 10.97 -7.16 -14.32
CA PRO A 164 10.18 -8.05 -13.47
C PRO A 164 11.08 -8.76 -12.45
N ILE A 165 10.53 -9.04 -11.28
CA ILE A 165 11.15 -9.88 -10.26
C ILE A 165 10.22 -11.05 -9.95
N GLN A 166 10.77 -12.26 -9.97
CA GLN A 166 10.02 -13.47 -9.67
C GLN A 166 10.11 -13.76 -8.17
N ASN A 167 8.97 -14.06 -7.57
CA ASN A 167 8.86 -14.49 -6.16
C ASN A 167 9.69 -13.64 -5.20
N PRO A 168 9.52 -12.30 -5.17
CA PRO A 168 10.18 -11.49 -4.16
C PRO A 168 9.79 -11.97 -2.76
N ASP A 169 10.71 -11.89 -1.81
CA ASP A 169 10.44 -12.27 -0.42
C ASP A 169 9.55 -11.20 0.25
N LEU A 170 8.25 -11.48 0.34
CA LEU A 170 7.27 -10.60 0.96
C LEU A 170 7.06 -10.90 2.45
N THR A 171 7.87 -11.77 3.06
CA THR A 171 7.77 -12.09 4.49
C THR A 171 8.26 -10.95 5.38
N LYS A 172 9.03 -10.01 4.81
CA LYS A 172 9.67 -8.90 5.53
C LYS A 172 9.57 -7.60 4.74
N VAL A 173 8.38 -7.00 4.78
CA VAL A 173 8.11 -5.68 4.18
C VAL A 173 8.31 -4.58 5.23
N GLU A 174 9.20 -3.64 4.95
CA GLU A 174 9.52 -2.52 5.85
C GLU A 174 8.64 -1.29 5.63
N ALA A 175 8.23 -1.03 4.39
CA ALA A 175 7.44 0.14 4.05
C ALA A 175 6.46 -0.19 2.92
N ILE A 176 5.26 0.38 3.03
CA ILE A 176 4.17 0.23 2.07
C ILE A 176 3.80 1.62 1.58
N GLY A 177 3.66 1.78 0.28
CA GLY A 177 3.49 3.08 -0.33
C GLY A 177 2.78 3.04 -1.65
N TRP A 178 2.82 4.18 -2.34
CA TRP A 178 2.20 4.35 -3.64
C TRP A 178 2.91 5.38 -4.51
N THR A 179 2.69 5.23 -5.81
CA THR A 179 3.15 6.13 -6.88
C THR A 179 2.27 5.95 -8.10
N ASP A 180 2.13 6.96 -8.95
CA ASP A 180 1.54 6.79 -10.29
C ASP A 180 2.59 6.72 -11.41
N LEU A 181 3.88 6.81 -11.06
CA LEU A 181 5.03 6.85 -11.98
C LEU A 181 4.94 7.99 -13.02
N MET A 182 4.21 9.06 -12.70
CA MET A 182 4.03 10.20 -13.60
C MET A 182 4.17 11.53 -12.87
N ILE A 183 4.49 12.57 -13.62
CA ILE A 183 4.40 13.96 -13.13
C ILE A 183 2.93 14.35 -12.91
N GLY A 184 2.67 15.41 -12.15
CA GLY A 184 1.38 16.07 -12.02
C GLY A 184 1.06 17.02 -13.18
N GLY A 185 -0.23 17.27 -13.37
CA GLY A 185 -0.80 18.27 -14.29
C GLY A 185 -2.02 18.95 -13.66
N ASN A 186 -1.89 19.37 -12.41
CA ASN A 186 -2.96 19.92 -11.58
C ASN A 186 -4.16 18.95 -11.45
N SER A 187 -5.36 19.48 -11.22
CA SER A 187 -6.57 18.68 -10.95
C SER A 187 -6.97 17.76 -12.11
N ASP A 188 -6.60 18.10 -13.35
CA ASP A 188 -6.92 17.33 -14.55
C ASP A 188 -6.03 16.08 -14.73
N ALA A 189 -4.83 16.08 -14.15
CA ALA A 189 -3.90 14.97 -14.20
C ALA A 189 -3.15 14.80 -12.87
N CYS A 190 -3.78 14.12 -11.93
CA CYS A 190 -3.25 13.92 -10.58
C CYS A 190 -3.73 12.61 -9.97
N SER A 191 -3.00 12.18 -8.96
CA SER A 191 -3.44 11.12 -8.07
C SER A 191 -3.99 11.66 -6.76
N ARG A 192 -4.99 10.96 -6.22
CA ARG A 192 -5.58 11.20 -4.90
C ARG A 192 -5.70 9.91 -4.12
N LEU A 193 -5.24 9.92 -2.87
CA LEU A 193 -5.41 8.84 -1.91
C LEU A 193 -5.93 9.41 -0.60
N ASP A 194 -7.10 8.94 -0.17
CA ASP A 194 -7.75 9.41 1.06
C ASP A 194 -7.36 8.55 2.28
N TRP A 195 -7.49 7.23 2.19
CA TRP A 195 -7.01 6.34 3.24
C TRP A 195 -6.48 5.04 2.66
N ILE A 196 -5.65 4.36 3.45
CA ILE A 196 -5.06 3.05 3.13
C ILE A 196 -5.11 2.13 4.35
N GLU A 197 -5.43 0.87 4.10
CA GLU A 197 -5.39 -0.24 5.04
C GLU A 197 -4.41 -1.30 4.51
N VAL A 198 -3.60 -1.84 5.41
CA VAL A 198 -2.70 -2.95 5.14
C VAL A 198 -3.08 -4.11 6.05
N TYR A 199 -3.34 -5.28 5.46
CA TYR A 199 -3.61 -6.52 6.16
C TYR A 199 -2.45 -7.47 5.92
N GLY A 200 -1.81 -7.89 6.99
CA GLY A 200 -0.65 -8.79 6.98
C GLY A 200 -0.31 -9.25 8.39
N PHE A 201 0.60 -10.22 8.51
CA PHE A 201 1.06 -10.67 9.82
C PHE A 201 2.14 -9.72 10.33
N ALA A 202 1.90 -9.12 11.49
CA ALA A 202 2.88 -8.27 12.14
C ALA A 202 4.07 -9.13 12.57
N MET A 203 5.27 -8.73 12.18
CA MET A 203 6.50 -9.39 12.60
C MET A 203 7.01 -8.73 13.88
N ASP A 204 7.25 -9.54 14.91
CA ASP A 204 8.00 -9.10 16.08
C ASP A 204 9.49 -8.93 15.71
N GLU A 205 10.20 -8.03 16.39
CA GLU A 205 11.63 -7.74 16.16
C GLU A 205 12.55 -8.94 16.41
#